data_AF-H1KSJ0-F1
#
_entry.id   AF-H1KSJ0-F1
#
_cell.length_a   1.000
_cell.length_b   1.000
_cell.length_c   1.000
_cell.angle_alpha   90.00
_cell.angle_beta   90.00
_cell.angle_gamma   90.00
#
_symmetry.space_group_name_H-M   'P 1'
#
loop_
_entity.id
_entity.type
_entity.pdbx_description
1 polymer ?
#
loop_
_entity_poly.entity_id
_entity_poly.type
_entity_poly.pdbx_seq_one_letter_code
_entity_poly.pdbx_strand_id
1 'polypeptide(L)' 'MRAYDTVSMARASIGRYLAFYNERRPHSSLDRRTPDQAYFDRLPHPVAA' A
#
# COMPACT_ATOMS: atom_id res chain seq x y z
N MET A 1 6.18 -8.67 27.61
CA MET A 1 6.93 -8.46 26.34
C MET A 1 6.21 -7.39 25.53
N ARG A 2 6.93 -6.38 25.01
CA ARG A 2 6.36 -5.41 24.05
C ARG A 2 6.89 -5.77 22.67
N ALA A 3 6.03 -5.72 21.65
CA ALA A 3 6.40 -6.04 20.27
C ALA A 3 7.22 -4.92 19.58
N TYR A 4 7.22 -3.72 20.16
CA TYR A 4 7.95 -2.56 19.66
C TYR A 4 8.55 -1.81 20.85
N ASP A 5 9.79 -1.39 20.69
CA ASP A 5 10.53 -0.68 21.74
C ASP A 5 10.16 0.80 21.81
N THR A 6 9.72 1.39 20.68
CA THR A 6 9.30 2.79 20.61
C THR A 6 8.12 2.98 19.66
N VAL A 7 7.39 4.08 19.83
CA VAL A 7 6.33 4.50 18.90
C VAL A 7 6.90 4.74 17.50
N SER A 8 8.11 5.31 17.40
CA SER A 8 8.79 5.54 16.12
C SER A 8 9.03 4.23 15.36
N MET A 9 9.46 3.18 16.06
CA MET A 9 9.63 1.85 15.48
C MET A 9 8.31 1.26 14.99
N ALA A 10 7.23 1.39 15.77
CA ALA A 10 5.90 0.94 15.36
C ALA A 10 5.44 1.67 14.10
N ARG A 11 5.58 3.00 14.04
CA ARG A 11 5.23 3.81 12.86
C ARG A 11 6.02 3.39 11.62
N ALA A 12 7.33 3.14 11.76
CA ALA A 12 8.16 2.68 10.66
C ALA A 12 7.77 1.27 10.18
N SER A 13 7.42 0.37 11.10
CA SER A 13 6.92 -0.97 10.76
C SER A 13 5.60 -0.92 10.00
N ILE A 14 4.65 -0.11 10.48
CA ILE A 14 3.34 0.09 9.83
C ILE A 14 3.52 0.70 8.44
N GLY A 15 4.36 1.72 8.29
CA GLY A 15 4.63 2.34 7.00
C GLY A 15 5.18 1.34 5.98
N ARG A 16 6.16 0.51 6.38
CA ARG A 16 6.69 -0.55 5.50
C ARG A 16 5.64 -1.57 5.11
N TYR A 17 4.76 -1.95 6.04
CA TYR A 17 3.68 -2.87 5.76
C TYR A 17 2.66 -2.29 4.77
N LEU A 18 2.26 -1.04 4.96
CA LEU A 18 1.31 -0.36 4.06
C LEU A 18 1.87 -0.24 2.64
N ALA A 19 3.14 0.14 2.48
CA ALA A 19 3.80 0.19 1.18
C ALA A 19 3.78 -1.19 0.49
N PHE A 20 4.15 -2.25 1.22
CA PHE A 20 4.08 -3.61 0.69
C PHE A 20 2.66 -4.03 0.29
N TYR A 21 1.67 -3.73 1.14
CA TYR A 21 0.28 -4.08 0.89
C TYR A 21 -0.27 -3.38 -0.35
N ASN A 22 -0.02 -2.07 -0.48
CA ASN A 22 -0.56 -1.25 -1.56
C ASN A 22 0.16 -1.46 -2.90
N GLU A 23 1.48 -1.61 -2.88
CA GLU A 23 2.30 -1.58 -4.10
C GLU A 23 2.68 -2.97 -4.63
N ARG A 24 2.75 -3.98 -3.75
CA ARG A 24 3.39 -5.27 -4.09
C ARG A 24 2.51 -6.48 -3.92
N ARG A 25 1.54 -6.44 -3.00
CA ARG A 25 0.75 -7.62 -2.66
C ARG A 25 -0.42 -7.82 -3.65
N PRO A 26 -0.48 -8.96 -4.36
CA PRO A 26 -1.64 -9.32 -5.18
C PRO A 26 -2.83 -9.63 -4.28
N HIS A 27 -4.01 -9.13 -4.62
CA HIS A 27 -5.25 -9.40 -3.87
C HIS A 27 -6.23 -10.21 -4.71
N SER A 28 -6.73 -11.32 -4.17
CA SER A 28 -7.69 -12.21 -4.86
C SER A 28 -8.99 -11.48 -5.21
N SER A 29 -9.49 -10.61 -4.32
CA SER A 29 -10.67 -9.77 -4.57
C SER A 29 -10.45 -8.69 -5.64
N LEU A 30 -9.21 -8.46 -6.07
CA LEU A 30 -8.83 -7.49 -7.10
C LEU A 30 -8.27 -8.19 -8.33
N ASP A 31 -8.69 -9.43 -8.62
CA ASP A 31 -8.19 -10.23 -9.74
C ASP A 31 -6.66 -10.36 -9.76
N ARG A 32 -6.07 -10.53 -8.57
CA ARG A 32 -4.62 -10.59 -8.32
C ARG A 32 -3.88 -9.29 -8.63
N ARG A 33 -4.56 -8.15 -8.75
CA ARG A 33 -3.94 -6.83 -8.82
C ARG A 33 -3.61 -6.31 -7.42
N THR A 34 -2.71 -5.34 -7.37
CA THR A 34 -2.42 -4.57 -6.17
C THR A 34 -3.48 -3.48 -5.97
N PRO A 35 -3.70 -2.99 -4.73
CA PRO A 35 -4.62 -1.88 -4.48
C PRO A 35 -4.26 -0.64 -5.28
N ASP A 36 -2.98 -0.32 -5.42
CA ASP A 36 -2.52 0.82 -6.23
C ASP A 36 -2.93 0.67 -7.69
N GLN A 37 -2.67 -0.49 -8.31
CA GLN A 37 -3.13 -0.75 -9.67
C GLN A 37 -4.66 -0.62 -9.78
N ALA A 38 -5.41 -1.21 -8.85
CA ALA A 38 -6.87 -1.17 -8.90
C ALA A 38 -7.43 0.27 -8.80
N TYR A 39 -6.74 1.17 -8.09
CA TYR A 39 -7.13 2.56 -7.94
C TYR A 39 -6.61 3.44 -9.07
N PHE A 40 -5.29 3.49 -9.29
CA PHE A 40 -4.66 4.42 -10.22
C PHE A 40 -4.99 4.11 -11.68
N ASP A 41 -5.14 2.83 -12.06
CA ASP A 41 -5.50 2.48 -13.44
C ASP A 41 -6.95 2.88 -13.79
N ARG A 42 -7.78 3.22 -12.79
CA ARG A 42 -9.15 3.72 -12.99
C ARG A 42 -9.23 5.24 -13.02
N LEU A 43 -8.15 5.94 -12.67
CA LEU A 43 -8.15 7.40 -12.70
C LEU A 43 -8.12 7.90 -14.15
N PRO A 44 -8.87 8.97 -14.47
CA PRO A 44 -8.72 9.65 -15.75
C PRO A 44 -7.27 10.10 -15.91
N HIS A 45 -6.70 9.90 -17.09
CA HIS A 45 -5.38 10.47 -17.39
C HIS A 45 -5.48 11.99 -17.27
N PRO A 46 -4.57 12.63 -16.51
CA PRO A 46 -4.53 14.08 -16.48
C PRO A 46 -4.32 14.58 -17.91
N VAL A 47 -5.20 15.48 -18.36
CA VAL A 47 -5.04 16.15 -19.65
C VAL A 47 -3.78 17.00 -19.53
N ALA A 48 -2.78 16.74 -20.37
CA ALA A 48 -1.61 17.60 -20.45
C ALA A 48 -2.06 19.01 -20.87
N ALA A 49 -1.60 20.03 -20.12
CA ALA A 49 -1.88 21.44 -20.39
C ALA A 49 -0.96 22.00 -21.50
#